data_AF-A0A0Q7XFQ4-F1
#
_entry.id   AF-A0A0Q7XFQ4-F1
#
_cell.length_a   1.000
_cell.length_b   1.000
_cell.length_c   1.000
_cell.angle_alpha   90.00
_cell.angle_beta   90.00
_cell.angle_gamma   90.00
#
_symmetry.space_group_name_H-M   'P 1'
#
loop_
_entity.id
_entity.type
_entity.pdbx_description
1 polymer ?
#
loop_
_entity_poly.entity_id
_entity_poly.type
_entity_poly.pdbx_seq_one_letter_code
_entity_poly.pdbx_strand_id
1 'polypeptide(L)'
;MSGIGFALCASFCNAANFGADSWGHAWADTPQGKFECINNVSTSNYQVLKLNGRVVFRQTSESSWISEGDTLANGIRQSDVGCPSIIANEHGYVVIVRDTQPPHYGVQGYAVIDFNEKEPVLITLAEGQRPQDDKVSRSQRFAWSAKGLRFRYFGYRPDQVGATSGAPKPRAHELFLDFASDIVDVIK
;
A
#
# COMPACT_ATOMS: atom_id res chain seq x y z
N MET A 1 2.15 -49.70 18.73
CA MET A 1 1.25 -48.63 19.27
C MET A 1 1.79 -47.30 18.77
N SER A 2 0.88 -46.48 18.26
CA SER A 2 1.11 -45.39 17.32
C SER A 2 2.01 -44.28 17.84
N GLY A 3 2.89 -43.81 16.95
CA GLY A 3 3.67 -42.60 17.13
C GLY A 3 2.81 -41.35 17.01
N ILE A 4 3.10 -40.36 17.83
CA ILE A 4 2.61 -38.99 17.68
C ILE A 4 3.85 -38.15 17.42
N GLY A 5 4.12 -37.90 16.14
CA GLY A 5 5.06 -36.87 15.72
C GLY A 5 4.41 -35.52 15.90
N PHE A 6 4.83 -34.78 16.92
CA PHE A 6 4.51 -33.36 17.04
C PHE A 6 5.30 -32.61 15.97
N ALA A 7 4.66 -32.28 14.86
CA ALA A 7 5.15 -31.29 13.92
C ALA A 7 4.99 -29.90 14.57
N LEU A 8 6.07 -29.41 15.17
CA LEU A 8 6.25 -28.00 15.49
C LEU A 8 6.31 -27.24 14.15
N CYS A 9 5.18 -26.76 13.66
CA CYS A 9 5.17 -25.66 12.70
C CYS A 9 5.67 -24.43 13.44
N ALA A 10 6.99 -24.22 13.41
CA ALA A 10 7.58 -22.94 13.75
C ALA A 10 6.96 -21.91 12.79
N SER A 11 6.04 -21.10 13.31
CA SER A 11 5.67 -19.84 12.70
C SER A 11 6.92 -18.98 12.66
N PHE A 12 7.66 -19.06 11.55
CA PHE A 12 8.61 -18.03 11.20
C PHE A 12 7.78 -16.76 11.02
N CYS A 13 7.74 -15.92 12.06
CA CYS A 13 7.48 -14.50 11.91
C CYS A 13 8.59 -13.98 10.99
N ASN A 14 8.39 -14.10 9.68
CA ASN A 14 9.17 -13.33 8.73
C ASN A 14 8.87 -11.88 9.07
N ALA A 15 9.84 -11.23 9.73
CA ALA A 15 9.82 -9.79 9.88
C ALA A 15 9.55 -9.22 8.49
N ALA A 16 8.64 -8.25 8.42
CA ALA A 16 8.31 -7.52 7.22
C ALA A 16 9.56 -7.18 6.38
N ASN A 17 9.80 -7.98 5.33
CA ASN A 17 10.95 -7.80 4.45
C ASN A 17 10.48 -7.13 3.16
N PHE A 18 10.83 -5.86 3.03
CA PHE A 18 10.64 -5.09 1.80
C PHE A 18 11.80 -4.12 1.64
N GLY A 19 12.00 -3.71 0.41
CA GLY A 19 12.97 -2.69 0.07
C GLY A 19 12.50 -1.88 -1.12
N ALA A 20 13.15 -0.74 -1.31
CA ALA A 20 13.07 0.01 -2.54
C ALA A 20 14.49 0.40 -2.94
N ASP A 21 14.85 0.17 -4.19
CA ASP A 21 15.89 0.99 -4.81
C ASP A 21 15.19 2.26 -5.33
N SER A 22 15.88 3.39 -5.29
CA SER A 22 15.30 4.70 -5.61
C SER A 22 14.38 4.67 -6.82
N TRP A 23 13.13 5.13 -6.67
CA TRP A 23 12.17 5.52 -7.72
C TRP A 23 11.74 4.46 -8.76
N GLY A 24 12.63 3.54 -9.15
CA GLY A 24 12.46 2.60 -10.24
C GLY A 24 12.08 1.18 -9.80
N HIS A 25 12.29 0.79 -8.55
CA HIS A 25 11.86 -0.53 -8.10
C HIS A 25 11.61 -0.64 -6.59
N ALA A 26 10.47 -1.24 -6.25
CA ALA A 26 10.07 -1.56 -4.88
C ALA A 26 9.70 -3.03 -4.82
N TRP A 27 9.98 -3.71 -3.71
CA TRP A 27 9.72 -5.13 -3.56
C TRP A 27 9.35 -5.50 -2.14
N ALA A 28 8.56 -6.56 -1.98
CA ALA A 28 8.22 -7.16 -0.70
C ALA A 28 8.15 -8.68 -0.81
N ASP A 29 8.61 -9.39 0.22
CA ASP A 29 8.33 -10.82 0.34
C ASP A 29 6.88 -11.03 0.80
N THR A 30 6.16 -11.91 0.11
CA THR A 30 4.78 -12.30 0.44
C THR A 30 4.69 -13.83 0.54
N PRO A 31 3.64 -14.39 1.18
CA PRO A 31 3.41 -15.84 1.20
C PRO A 31 3.27 -16.47 -0.20
N GLN A 32 2.81 -15.71 -1.20
CA GLN A 32 2.69 -16.18 -2.58
C GLN A 32 3.98 -15.98 -3.41
N GLY A 33 5.03 -15.41 -2.82
CA GLY A 33 6.32 -15.15 -3.44
C GLY A 33 6.71 -13.68 -3.40
N LYS A 34 7.77 -13.32 -4.14
CA LYS A 34 8.28 -11.95 -4.16
C LYS A 34 7.35 -11.05 -4.99
N PHE A 35 6.78 -10.03 -4.35
CA PHE A 35 6.13 -8.91 -5.02
C PHE A 35 7.18 -7.90 -5.47
N GLU A 36 7.06 -7.39 -6.69
CA GLU A 36 7.93 -6.36 -7.25
C GLU A 36 7.10 -5.33 -8.04
N CYS A 37 7.29 -4.05 -7.77
CA CYS A 37 6.98 -2.97 -8.69
C CYS A 37 8.24 -2.60 -9.46
N ILE A 38 8.14 -2.49 -10.78
CA ILE A 38 9.23 -2.05 -11.65
C ILE A 38 8.75 -0.87 -12.50
N ASN A 39 9.52 0.23 -12.46
CA ASN A 39 9.42 1.38 -13.34
C ASN A 39 10.81 1.62 -13.95
N ASN A 40 10.98 1.30 -15.23
CA ASN A 40 12.24 1.54 -15.92
C ASN A 40 12.05 1.83 -17.41
N VAL A 41 13.12 2.30 -18.07
CA VAL A 41 13.10 2.67 -19.49
C VAL A 41 12.69 1.50 -20.39
N SER A 42 13.02 0.25 -20.02
CA SER A 42 12.66 -0.94 -20.80
C SER A 42 11.16 -1.23 -20.82
N THR A 43 10.42 -0.74 -19.82
CA THR A 43 8.95 -0.75 -19.79
C THR A 43 8.35 0.56 -20.28
N SER A 44 9.12 1.42 -20.97
CA SER A 44 8.71 2.79 -21.30
C SER A 44 8.27 3.61 -20.08
N ASN A 45 8.86 3.32 -18.92
CA ASN A 45 8.48 3.85 -17.61
C ASN A 45 7.04 3.51 -17.17
N TYR A 46 6.42 2.49 -17.77
CA TYR A 46 5.18 1.92 -17.25
C TYR A 46 5.47 1.16 -15.96
N GLN A 47 4.60 1.37 -14.97
CA GLN A 47 4.63 0.61 -13.73
C GLN A 47 4.12 -0.80 -14.00
N VAL A 48 4.97 -1.77 -13.67
CA VAL A 48 4.67 -3.19 -13.80
C VAL A 48 4.72 -3.81 -12.42
N LEU A 49 3.61 -4.41 -12.00
CA LEU A 49 3.55 -5.19 -10.77
C LEU A 49 3.74 -6.66 -11.13
N LYS A 50 4.66 -7.31 -10.44
CA LYS A 50 4.97 -8.72 -10.58
C LYS A 50 4.80 -9.45 -9.25
N LEU A 51 4.35 -10.69 -9.33
CA LEU A 51 4.34 -11.64 -8.22
C LEU A 51 5.07 -12.91 -8.67
N ASN A 52 6.15 -13.24 -7.98
CA ASN A 52 7.02 -14.38 -8.30
C ASN A 52 7.43 -14.39 -9.79
N GLY A 53 7.84 -13.22 -10.29
CA GLY A 53 8.25 -13.00 -11.68
C GLY A 53 7.12 -12.92 -12.71
N ARG A 54 5.87 -13.24 -12.36
CA ARG A 54 4.70 -13.15 -13.26
C ARG A 54 4.08 -11.76 -13.16
N VAL A 55 3.74 -11.16 -14.30
CA VAL A 55 3.03 -9.87 -14.32
C VAL A 55 1.60 -10.07 -13.85
N VAL A 56 1.21 -9.38 -12.78
CA VAL A 56 -0.16 -9.37 -12.25
C VAL A 56 -0.91 -8.09 -12.62
N PHE A 57 -0.18 -7.00 -12.86
CA PHE A 57 -0.73 -5.75 -13.35
C PHE A 57 0.29 -5.01 -14.21
N ARG A 58 -0.16 -4.44 -15.32
CA ARG A 58 0.61 -3.53 -16.17
C ARG A 58 -0.25 -2.34 -16.52
N GLN A 59 0.19 -1.16 -16.12
CA GLN A 59 -0.46 0.07 -16.53
C GLN A 59 -0.31 0.28 -18.04
N THR A 60 -1.43 0.49 -18.75
CA THR A 60 -1.44 0.84 -20.18
C THR A 60 -1.50 2.36 -20.37
N SER A 61 -1.18 2.82 -21.58
CA SER A 61 -0.94 4.23 -21.94
C SER A 61 -2.20 5.11 -22.00
N GLU A 62 -3.37 4.64 -21.58
CA GLU A 62 -4.63 5.35 -21.73
C GLU A 62 -5.03 6.07 -20.44
N SER A 63 -4.35 7.17 -20.13
CA SER A 63 -4.92 8.20 -19.25
C SER A 63 -4.29 9.54 -19.59
N SER A 64 -4.85 10.21 -20.60
CA SER A 64 -4.72 11.65 -20.66
C SER A 64 -5.58 12.22 -19.53
N TRP A 65 -5.02 13.16 -18.78
CA TRP A 65 -5.66 13.89 -17.67
C TRP A 65 -5.65 13.18 -16.32
N ILE A 66 -4.58 13.45 -15.56
CA ILE A 66 -4.58 13.33 -14.10
C ILE A 66 -5.50 14.43 -13.58
N SER A 67 -6.53 14.06 -12.81
CA SER A 67 -7.42 15.00 -12.14
C SER A 67 -6.94 15.30 -10.71
N GLU A 68 -7.29 16.48 -10.19
CA GLU A 68 -6.99 16.83 -8.80
C GLU A 68 -7.73 15.85 -7.87
N GLY A 69 -6.98 15.12 -7.04
CA GLY A 69 -7.55 14.09 -6.16
C GLY A 69 -7.58 12.68 -6.74
N ASP A 70 -6.91 12.42 -7.86
CA ASP A 70 -6.69 11.04 -8.30
C ASP A 70 -5.95 10.26 -7.19
N THR A 71 -6.48 9.08 -6.87
CA THR A 71 -6.00 8.25 -5.76
C THR A 71 -5.08 7.13 -6.25
N LEU A 72 -4.54 6.38 -5.28
CA LEU A 72 -3.65 5.24 -5.50
C LEU A 72 -4.29 4.14 -6.38
N ALA A 73 -5.62 3.98 -6.34
CA ALA A 73 -6.38 2.99 -7.12
C ALA A 73 -6.46 3.31 -8.63
N ASN A 74 -6.42 4.58 -8.99
CA ASN A 74 -6.52 5.02 -10.38
C ASN A 74 -5.16 5.13 -11.08
N GLY A 75 -4.11 4.56 -10.49
CA GLY A 75 -2.80 4.38 -11.10
C GLY A 75 -2.33 5.64 -11.82
N ILE A 76 -1.97 6.67 -11.07
CA ILE A 76 -1.69 7.95 -11.70
C ILE A 76 -0.50 7.83 -12.65
N ARG A 77 -0.77 7.89 -13.94
CA ARG A 77 0.23 7.78 -15.00
C ARG A 77 1.12 9.00 -14.97
N GLN A 78 2.32 8.84 -14.43
CA GLN A 78 3.39 9.79 -14.71
C GLN A 78 4.71 9.07 -14.80
N SER A 79 5.38 9.31 -15.92
CA SER A 79 6.79 9.01 -16.19
C SER A 79 7.73 9.63 -15.15
N ASP A 80 7.19 10.44 -14.22
CA ASP A 80 7.81 11.31 -13.20
C ASP A 80 7.31 11.05 -11.75
N VAL A 81 6.70 9.89 -11.43
CA VAL A 81 6.38 9.52 -10.01
C VAL A 81 6.98 8.19 -9.50
N GLY A 82 7.40 7.27 -10.38
CA GLY A 82 8.07 6.04 -9.92
C GLY A 82 7.15 4.98 -9.32
N CYS A 83 7.75 3.91 -8.79
CA CYS A 83 7.04 2.90 -8.00
C CYS A 83 6.52 3.48 -6.68
N PRO A 84 5.36 3.03 -6.16
CA PRO A 84 4.91 3.44 -4.84
C PRO A 84 5.89 2.96 -3.78
N SER A 85 6.00 3.70 -2.68
CA SER A 85 6.82 3.28 -1.54
C SER A 85 6.07 2.22 -0.74
N ILE A 86 6.74 1.11 -0.43
CA ILE A 86 6.21 0.10 0.47
C ILE A 86 6.57 0.54 1.89
N ILE A 87 5.58 0.60 2.78
CA ILE A 87 5.77 1.06 4.16
C ILE A 87 5.36 0.02 5.20
N ALA A 88 4.65 -1.03 4.79
CA ALA A 88 4.50 -2.24 5.58
C ALA A 88 4.17 -3.45 4.70
N ASN A 89 4.54 -4.65 5.16
CA ASN A 89 3.99 -5.91 4.66
C ASN A 89 3.84 -6.92 5.81
N GLU A 90 2.74 -7.65 5.84
CA GLU A 90 2.53 -8.79 6.74
C GLU A 90 1.35 -9.63 6.23
N HIS A 91 1.33 -10.93 6.54
CA HIS A 91 0.19 -11.82 6.23
C HIS A 91 -0.33 -11.79 4.78
N GLY A 92 0.53 -11.54 3.79
CA GLY A 92 0.12 -11.44 2.37
C GLY A 92 -0.45 -10.08 1.97
N TYR A 93 -0.49 -9.11 2.87
CA TYR A 93 -0.88 -7.75 2.59
C TYR A 93 0.36 -6.86 2.46
N VAL A 94 0.36 -5.94 1.49
CA VAL A 94 1.42 -4.95 1.29
C VAL A 94 0.81 -3.55 1.34
N VAL A 95 1.20 -2.77 2.36
CA VAL A 95 0.80 -1.37 2.49
C VAL A 95 1.74 -0.49 1.68
N ILE A 96 1.15 0.30 0.80
CA ILE A 96 1.86 1.21 -0.09
C ILE A 96 1.39 2.65 0.10
N VAL A 97 2.30 3.58 -0.16
CA VAL A 97 2.03 5.02 -0.18
C VAL A 97 2.53 5.67 -1.44
N ARG A 98 1.83 6.74 -1.83
CA ARG A 98 2.17 7.55 -2.98
C ARG A 98 1.63 8.96 -2.81
N ASP A 99 2.41 9.96 -3.24
CA ASP A 99 1.95 11.34 -3.28
C ASP A 99 0.71 11.46 -4.19
N THR A 100 -0.39 12.02 -3.66
CA THR A 100 -1.60 12.34 -4.44
C THR A 100 -1.26 13.42 -5.46
N GLN A 101 -1.95 13.42 -6.60
CA GLN A 101 -1.66 14.40 -7.64
C GLN A 101 -2.67 15.57 -7.61
N PRO A 102 -2.19 16.81 -7.80
CA PRO A 102 -0.77 17.19 -7.98
C PRO A 102 0.05 17.15 -6.67
N PRO A 103 1.37 16.90 -6.72
CA PRO A 103 2.17 16.50 -5.54
C PRO A 103 2.52 17.67 -4.63
N HIS A 104 2.29 18.92 -5.05
CA HIS A 104 2.66 20.12 -4.29
C HIS A 104 1.84 20.33 -3.01
N TYR A 105 0.80 19.54 -2.77
CA TYR A 105 0.02 19.60 -1.53
C TYR A 105 0.61 18.76 -0.38
N GLY A 106 1.66 17.98 -0.61
CA GLY A 106 2.31 17.16 0.42
C GLY A 106 1.38 16.10 1.03
N VAL A 107 0.35 15.70 0.28
CA VAL A 107 -0.63 14.68 0.64
C VAL A 107 -0.24 13.36 -0.03
N GLN A 108 -0.40 12.26 0.70
CA GLN A 108 -0.13 10.89 0.28
C GLN A 108 -1.39 10.05 0.36
N GLY A 109 -1.69 9.30 -0.69
CA GLY A 109 -2.62 8.20 -0.64
C GLY A 109 -1.98 6.99 0.05
N TYR A 110 -2.79 6.27 0.80
CA TYR A 110 -2.46 5.01 1.45
C TYR A 110 -3.35 3.92 0.85
N ALA A 111 -2.77 2.77 0.55
CA ALA A 111 -3.51 1.61 0.08
C ALA A 111 -2.87 0.30 0.56
N VAL A 112 -3.65 -0.77 0.51
CA VAL A 112 -3.20 -2.14 0.74
C VAL A 112 -3.39 -2.92 -0.55
N ILE A 113 -2.36 -3.66 -0.96
CA ILE A 113 -2.51 -4.74 -1.94
C ILE A 113 -2.68 -6.04 -1.16
N ASP A 114 -3.78 -6.74 -1.41
CA ASP A 114 -4.02 -8.09 -0.93
C ASP A 114 -3.46 -9.12 -1.93
N PHE A 115 -2.44 -9.87 -1.52
CA PHE A 115 -1.87 -11.00 -2.27
C PHE A 115 -2.32 -12.35 -1.72
N ASN A 116 -3.43 -12.46 -0.99
CA ASN A 116 -3.98 -13.74 -0.57
C ASN A 116 -4.91 -14.33 -1.64
N GLU A 117 -5.48 -13.48 -2.48
CA GLU A 117 -6.30 -13.87 -3.63
C GLU A 117 -5.46 -14.31 -4.84
N LYS A 118 -6.10 -15.02 -5.79
CA LYS A 118 -5.44 -15.46 -7.04
C LYS A 118 -5.05 -14.27 -7.92
N GLU A 119 -5.87 -13.23 -7.91
CA GLU A 119 -5.60 -11.94 -8.56
C GLU A 119 -5.50 -10.88 -7.46
N PRO A 120 -4.36 -10.18 -7.34
CA PRO A 120 -4.19 -9.21 -6.26
C PRO A 120 -5.19 -8.06 -6.34
N VAL A 121 -5.75 -7.70 -5.19
CA VAL A 121 -6.74 -6.61 -5.07
C VAL A 121 -6.09 -5.40 -4.40
N LEU A 122 -6.37 -4.21 -4.92
CA LEU A 122 -5.91 -2.95 -4.33
C LEU A 122 -7.06 -2.27 -3.59
N ILE A 123 -6.87 -2.03 -2.30
CA ILE A 123 -7.84 -1.44 -1.40
C ILE A 123 -7.30 -0.08 -0.94
N THR A 124 -8.00 1.00 -1.30
CA THR A 124 -7.66 2.34 -0.81
C THR A 124 -7.97 2.44 0.68
N LEU A 125 -7.00 2.90 1.47
CA LEU A 125 -7.15 3.09 2.91
C LEU A 125 -7.55 4.51 3.26
N ALA A 126 -6.75 5.52 2.87
CA ALA A 126 -6.92 6.91 3.29
C ALA A 126 -6.00 7.88 2.52
N GLU A 127 -6.10 9.17 2.82
CA GLU A 127 -5.13 10.20 2.44
C GLU A 127 -4.53 10.87 3.68
N GLY A 128 -3.24 11.18 3.69
CA GLY A 128 -2.54 11.81 4.83
C GLY A 128 -1.43 12.77 4.44
N GLN A 129 -0.98 13.61 5.38
CA GLN A 129 0.10 14.57 5.15
C GLN A 129 1.47 13.96 5.45
N ARG A 130 2.32 13.92 4.42
CA ARG A 130 3.69 13.40 4.44
C ARG A 130 4.54 13.82 5.66
N PRO A 131 4.66 15.12 6.03
CA PRO A 131 5.63 15.53 7.05
C PRO A 131 5.27 15.18 8.50
N GLN A 132 4.03 14.76 8.79
CA GLN A 132 3.64 14.32 10.13
C GLN A 132 3.66 12.81 10.25
N ASP A 133 3.36 12.11 9.15
CA ASP A 133 3.38 10.66 9.13
C ASP A 133 4.79 10.15 9.45
N ASP A 134 5.83 10.65 8.79
CA ASP A 134 7.25 10.26 8.99
C ASP A 134 7.78 10.39 10.43
N LYS A 135 7.10 11.10 11.33
CA LYS A 135 7.49 11.26 12.74
C LYS A 135 6.99 10.15 13.66
N VAL A 136 6.01 9.38 13.21
CA VAL A 136 5.47 8.25 13.97
C VAL A 136 6.16 6.97 13.50
N SER A 137 6.78 6.24 14.43
CA SER A 137 7.46 5.00 14.11
C SER A 137 6.50 3.98 13.47
N ARG A 138 7.02 3.15 12.56
CA ARG A 138 6.22 2.17 11.81
C ARG A 138 5.42 1.23 12.73
N SER A 139 6.01 0.79 13.84
CA SER A 139 5.37 -0.08 14.84
C SER A 139 4.24 0.59 15.62
N GLN A 140 4.23 1.92 15.69
CA GLN A 140 3.12 2.70 16.26
C GLN A 140 2.04 3.01 15.21
N ARG A 141 2.42 2.98 13.93
CA ARG A 141 1.55 3.32 12.79
C ARG A 141 0.71 2.15 12.33
N PHE A 142 1.27 0.93 12.35
CA PHE A 142 0.61 -0.29 11.91
C PHE A 142 0.57 -1.31 13.04
N ALA A 143 -0.61 -1.86 13.29
CA ALA A 143 -0.77 -3.03 14.15
C ALA A 143 -1.54 -4.11 13.38
N TRP A 144 -0.87 -5.23 13.16
CA TRP A 144 -1.40 -6.38 12.45
C TRP A 144 -2.06 -7.37 13.41
N SER A 145 -3.11 -8.03 12.93
CA SER A 145 -3.76 -9.14 13.61
C SER A 145 -4.26 -10.14 12.57
N ALA A 146 -4.63 -11.34 13.01
CA ALA A 146 -5.23 -12.33 12.12
C ALA A 146 -6.56 -11.87 11.50
N LYS A 147 -7.23 -10.85 12.07
CA LYS A 147 -8.54 -10.35 11.59
C LYS A 147 -8.43 -9.12 10.72
N GLY A 148 -7.29 -8.43 10.72
CA GLY A 148 -7.21 -7.14 10.07
C GLY A 148 -6.00 -6.30 10.45
N LEU A 149 -5.94 -5.12 9.82
CA LEU A 149 -4.91 -4.12 9.99
C LEU A 149 -5.48 -2.88 10.68
N ARG A 150 -4.90 -2.48 11.83
CA ARG A 150 -5.08 -1.13 12.37
C ARG A 150 -4.01 -0.20 11.81
N PHE A 151 -4.44 0.94 11.29
CA PHE A 151 -3.57 1.94 10.69
C PHE A 151 -3.86 3.33 11.28
N ARG A 152 -2.84 3.94 11.87
CA ARG A 152 -2.87 5.31 12.38
C ARG A 152 -2.21 6.25 11.39
N TYR A 153 -2.84 7.38 11.11
CA TYR A 153 -2.32 8.33 10.14
C TYR A 153 -2.76 9.75 10.47
N PHE A 154 -2.00 10.74 10.01
CA PHE A 154 -2.37 12.13 10.13
C PHE A 154 -2.88 12.66 8.79
N GLY A 155 -4.20 12.77 8.65
CA GLY A 155 -4.80 12.95 7.34
C GLY A 155 -6.28 13.27 7.31
N TYR A 156 -6.90 12.84 6.22
CA TYR A 156 -8.32 12.99 5.91
C TYR A 156 -9.00 11.63 5.98
N ARG A 157 -10.28 11.62 6.34
CA ARG A 157 -11.03 10.35 6.34
C ARG A 157 -11.24 9.86 4.89
N PRO A 158 -11.45 8.55 4.67
CA PRO A 158 -11.58 8.00 3.31
C PRO A 158 -12.78 8.56 2.54
N ASP A 159 -13.79 9.07 3.25
CA ASP A 159 -14.98 9.73 2.73
C ASP A 159 -14.80 11.24 2.49
N GLN A 160 -13.58 11.78 2.62
CA GLN A 160 -13.27 13.20 2.51
C GLN A 160 -12.26 13.48 1.38
N VAL A 161 -12.51 14.54 0.61
CA VAL A 161 -11.57 15.03 -0.39
C VAL A 161 -10.49 15.85 0.32
N GLY A 162 -9.26 15.32 0.40
CA GLY A 162 -8.17 15.92 1.17
C GLY A 162 -7.23 16.85 0.38
N ALA A 163 -7.26 16.76 -0.95
CA ALA A 163 -6.31 17.42 -1.84
C ALA A 163 -6.83 18.74 -2.46
N THR A 164 -7.90 19.35 -1.93
CA THR A 164 -8.51 20.55 -2.52
C THR A 164 -8.41 21.79 -1.63
N SER A 165 -8.43 22.96 -2.28
CA SER A 165 -8.48 24.25 -1.58
C SER A 165 -9.73 24.34 -0.68
N GLY A 166 -9.54 24.68 0.60
CA GLY A 166 -10.62 24.76 1.58
C GLY A 166 -10.94 23.45 2.30
N ALA A 167 -10.21 22.36 2.03
CA ALA A 167 -10.32 21.12 2.79
C ALA A 167 -10.10 21.36 4.30
N PRO A 168 -10.83 20.63 5.18
CA PRO A 168 -10.65 20.75 6.63
C PRO A 168 -9.21 20.42 7.02
N LYS A 169 -8.67 21.04 8.07
CA LYS A 169 -7.30 20.71 8.52
C LYS A 169 -7.19 19.20 8.84
N PRO A 170 -6.17 18.50 8.33
CA PRO A 170 -5.96 17.09 8.64
C PRO A 170 -5.71 16.86 10.13
N ARG A 171 -6.06 15.65 10.59
CA ARG A 171 -6.00 15.26 12.00
C ARG A 171 -5.52 13.82 12.14
N ALA A 172 -5.18 13.44 13.36
CA ALA A 172 -4.90 12.05 13.67
C ALA A 172 -6.18 11.22 13.55
N HIS A 173 -6.10 10.15 12.79
CA HIS A 173 -7.15 9.17 12.58
C HIS A 173 -6.59 7.77 12.79
N GLU A 174 -7.49 6.85 13.14
CA GLU A 174 -7.22 5.43 13.12
C GLU A 174 -8.28 4.75 12.26
N LEU A 175 -7.86 3.79 11.44
CA LEU A 175 -8.76 2.92 10.71
C LEU A 175 -8.45 1.46 10.99
N PHE A 176 -9.44 0.62 10.75
CA PHE A 176 -9.32 -0.82 10.73
C PHE A 176 -9.80 -1.34 9.39
N LEU A 177 -8.90 -2.07 8.70
CA LEU A 177 -9.25 -2.87 7.55
C LEU A 177 -9.56 -4.29 8.04
N ASP A 178 -10.80 -4.74 7.84
CA ASP A 178 -11.20 -6.12 8.07
C ASP A 178 -10.83 -6.98 6.85
N PHE A 179 -9.98 -7.99 7.06
CA PHE A 179 -9.51 -8.88 6.00
C PHE A 179 -10.59 -9.83 5.47
N ALA A 180 -11.70 -10.01 6.20
CA ALA A 180 -12.79 -10.88 5.75
C ALA A 180 -13.78 -10.19 4.81
N SER A 181 -13.81 -8.85 4.78
CA SER A 181 -14.82 -8.09 4.05
C SER A 181 -14.28 -6.92 3.22
N ASP A 182 -12.97 -6.64 3.27
CA ASP A 182 -12.32 -5.48 2.65
C ASP A 182 -12.95 -4.13 3.06
N ILE A 183 -13.67 -4.11 4.18
CA ILE A 183 -14.31 -2.90 4.71
C ILE A 183 -13.28 -2.12 5.52
N VAL A 184 -13.19 -0.82 5.23
CA VAL A 184 -12.35 0.12 5.96
C VAL A 184 -13.24 0.91 6.92
N ASP A 185 -13.13 0.59 8.21
CA ASP A 185 -13.85 1.30 9.28
C ASP A 185 -12.94 2.33 9.94
N VAL A 186 -13.40 3.58 10.03
CA VAL A 186 -12.69 4.62 10.81
C VAL A 186 -13.00 4.42 12.29
N ILE A 187 -11.99 4.07 13.08
CA ILE A 187 -12.09 3.94 14.53
C ILE A 187 -11.91 5.32 15.16
N LYS A 188 -12.87 5.72 16.00
CA LYS A 188 -12.86 7.00 16.73
C LYS A 188 -11.84 7.01 17.88
#